data_AF-A0A948CFN9-F1
#
_entry.id   AF-A0A948CFN9-F1
#
_cell.length_a   1.000
_cell.length_b   1.000
_cell.length_c   1.000
_cell.angle_alpha   90.00
_cell.angle_beta   90.00
_cell.angle_gamma   90.00
#
_symmetry.space_group_name_H-M   'P 1'
#
loop_
_entity.id
_entity.type
_entity.pdbx_description
1 polymer ?
#
loop_
_entity_poly.entity_id
_entity_poly.type
_entity_poly.pdbx_seq_one_letter_code
_entity_poly.pdbx_strand_id
1 'polypeptide(L)'
;LLWPAAVLVGLLPMAHPHTFIVGALLLLTVAAEAAWRTRSIPLAQLWPGMLAAVLALPQVVWQQSANGQGTGGRFRLFWQWQEGESLLGYWWANFGLLGLALLAVPVVMWRDRRVLWMAPMLVLLVITQVYAFQPFEYDNLKLIYWVLLVGGFFVAYLAVELVRRHLGFLALVLPLVVLVAIPGSLAITRDLTTEAQFASLDDIEVADWARATTPADAVFVAADRPNVPVATLAGRSLVLGYRGWLYNFNIAYGEREAAVQAAFAGRFDDPVLRAFDADYLLVSAYEDPYWGVDEAALAAYPVLWSNDTWRVYDLP
;
A
#
# COMPACT_ATOMS: atom_id res chain seq x y z
N LEU A 1 -15.65 -2.45 29.82
CA LEU A 1 -15.92 -3.57 28.90
C LEU A 1 -15.06 -3.38 27.65
N LEU A 2 -13.93 -4.08 27.54
CA LEU A 2 -13.00 -3.96 26.40
C LEU A 2 -13.08 -5.16 25.43
N TRP A 3 -13.89 -6.16 25.76
CA TRP A 3 -14.02 -7.39 24.96
C TRP A 3 -14.53 -7.15 23.53
N PRO A 4 -15.44 -6.19 23.22
CA PRO A 4 -15.86 -5.97 21.83
C PRO A 4 -14.70 -5.44 20.98
N ALA A 5 -13.90 -4.52 21.55
CA ALA A 5 -12.70 -4.02 20.89
C ALA A 5 -11.67 -5.14 20.66
N ALA A 6 -11.51 -6.06 21.61
CA ALA A 6 -10.63 -7.22 21.44
C ALA A 6 -11.07 -8.16 20.32
N VAL A 7 -12.38 -8.42 20.20
CA VAL A 7 -12.92 -9.24 19.10
C VAL A 7 -12.68 -8.55 17.76
N LEU A 8 -13.00 -7.24 17.66
CA LEU A 8 -12.76 -6.47 16.45
C LEU A 8 -11.28 -6.51 16.07
N VAL A 9 -10.39 -6.15 16.99
CA VAL A 9 -8.94 -6.17 16.75
C VAL A 9 -8.47 -7.58 16.36
N GLY A 10 -8.90 -8.62 17.07
CA GLY A 10 -8.49 -10.00 16.82
C GLY A 10 -8.92 -10.55 15.45
N LEU A 11 -9.97 -10.01 14.83
CA LEU A 11 -10.46 -10.42 13.50
C LEU A 11 -9.84 -9.60 12.35
N LEU A 12 -9.05 -8.58 12.65
CA LEU A 12 -8.44 -7.70 11.64
C LEU A 12 -7.22 -8.25 10.88
N PRO A 13 -6.43 -9.25 11.31
CA PRO A 13 -5.22 -9.62 10.57
C PRO A 13 -5.45 -9.93 9.09
N MET A 14 -6.54 -10.62 8.75
CA MET A 14 -6.94 -10.88 7.35
C MET A 14 -7.49 -9.66 6.62
N ALA A 15 -8.32 -8.86 7.29
CA ALA A 15 -9.06 -7.76 6.66
C ALA A 15 -8.23 -6.49 6.54
N HIS A 16 -7.49 -6.13 7.59
CA HIS A 16 -6.68 -4.92 7.66
C HIS A 16 -5.54 -5.05 8.70
N PRO A 17 -4.41 -5.68 8.35
CA PRO A 17 -3.32 -5.99 9.29
C PRO A 17 -2.71 -4.73 9.94
N HIS A 18 -2.68 -3.61 9.24
CA HIS A 18 -2.18 -2.34 9.76
C HIS A 18 -3.02 -1.82 10.94
N THR A 19 -4.35 -1.96 10.86
CA THR A 19 -5.25 -1.55 11.96
C THR A 19 -5.19 -2.55 13.10
N PHE A 20 -4.99 -3.85 12.81
CA PHE A 20 -4.69 -4.85 13.83
C PHE A 20 -3.47 -4.45 14.66
N ILE A 21 -2.34 -4.11 14.01
CA ILE A 21 -1.11 -3.71 14.69
C ILE A 21 -1.35 -2.49 15.59
N VAL A 22 -1.99 -1.44 15.06
CA VAL A 22 -2.31 -0.22 15.83
C VAL A 22 -3.22 -0.55 17.02
N GLY A 23 -4.28 -1.34 16.79
CA GLY A 23 -5.24 -1.75 17.82
C GLY A 23 -4.60 -2.60 18.91
N ALA A 24 -3.70 -3.51 18.55
CA ALA A 24 -2.96 -4.33 19.52
C ALA A 24 -2.08 -3.46 20.42
N LEU A 25 -1.35 -2.49 19.85
CA LEU A 25 -0.55 -1.54 20.63
C LEU A 25 -1.41 -0.66 21.55
N LEU A 26 -2.62 -0.27 21.11
CA LEU A 26 -3.56 0.48 21.96
C LEU A 26 -4.08 -0.37 23.12
N LEU A 27 -4.41 -1.65 22.90
CA LEU A 27 -4.80 -2.57 23.97
C LEU A 27 -3.66 -2.75 24.99
N LEU A 28 -2.41 -2.86 24.52
CA LEU A 28 -1.23 -2.89 25.39
C LEU A 28 -1.07 -1.59 26.18
N THR A 29 -1.35 -0.44 25.58
CA THR A 29 -1.29 0.87 26.26
C THR A 29 -2.34 0.98 27.36
N VAL A 30 -3.55 0.48 27.13
CA VAL A 30 -4.62 0.42 28.15
C VAL A 30 -4.17 -0.45 29.33
N ALA A 31 -3.57 -1.60 29.06
CA ALA A 31 -3.02 -2.46 30.12
C ALA A 31 -1.86 -1.76 30.85
N ALA A 32 -0.91 -1.15 30.13
CA ALA A 32 0.20 -0.44 30.74
C ALA A 32 -0.26 0.72 31.65
N GLU A 33 -1.26 1.50 31.21
CA GLU A 33 -1.84 2.55 32.03
C GLU A 33 -2.50 2.00 33.30
N ALA A 34 -3.25 0.90 33.19
CA ALA A 34 -3.88 0.26 34.33
C ALA A 34 -2.85 -0.32 35.32
N ALA A 35 -1.79 -0.96 34.83
CA ALA A 35 -0.68 -1.45 35.65
C ALA A 35 -0.04 -0.31 36.43
N TRP A 36 0.24 0.80 35.73
CA TRP A 36 0.84 1.99 36.34
C TRP A 36 -0.05 2.58 37.43
N ARG A 37 -1.36 2.76 37.15
CA ARG A 37 -2.32 3.35 38.08
C ARG A 37 -2.53 2.52 39.33
N THR A 38 -2.59 1.19 39.16
CA THR A 38 -2.90 0.25 40.26
C THR A 38 -1.66 -0.28 40.96
N ARG A 39 -0.45 -0.07 40.40
CA ARG A 39 0.81 -0.71 40.85
C ARG A 39 0.69 -2.24 40.95
N SER A 40 -0.15 -2.83 40.11
CA SER A 40 -0.51 -4.26 40.13
C SER A 40 -0.66 -4.82 38.72
N ILE A 41 -0.78 -6.15 38.57
CA ILE A 41 -1.01 -6.79 37.27
C ILE A 41 -2.47 -6.54 36.85
N PRO A 42 -2.73 -5.82 35.74
CA PRO A 42 -4.06 -5.39 35.34
C PRO A 42 -4.77 -6.49 34.53
N LEU A 43 -5.11 -7.61 35.19
CA LEU A 43 -5.68 -8.79 34.52
C LEU A 43 -6.93 -8.47 33.69
N ALA A 44 -7.78 -7.55 34.16
CA ALA A 44 -8.99 -7.12 33.45
C ALA A 44 -8.70 -6.39 32.13
N GLN A 45 -7.53 -5.76 31.99
CA GLN A 45 -7.09 -5.05 30.80
C GLN A 45 -6.18 -5.92 29.91
N LEU A 46 -5.49 -6.91 30.50
CA LEU A 46 -4.70 -7.90 29.75
C LEU A 46 -5.57 -8.93 29.04
N TRP A 47 -6.68 -9.36 29.65
CA TRP A 47 -7.59 -10.35 29.04
C TRP A 47 -8.08 -9.97 27.63
N PRO A 48 -8.53 -8.72 27.37
CA PRO A 48 -8.84 -8.26 26.00
C PRO A 48 -7.68 -8.44 25.01
N GLY A 49 -6.44 -8.13 25.42
CA GLY A 49 -5.25 -8.33 24.59
C GLY A 49 -5.01 -9.81 24.28
N MET A 50 -5.18 -10.69 25.27
CA MET A 50 -5.10 -12.13 25.09
C MET A 50 -6.18 -12.66 24.14
N LEU A 51 -7.43 -12.20 24.30
CA LEU A 51 -8.53 -12.58 23.42
C LEU A 51 -8.24 -12.16 21.97
N ALA A 52 -7.78 -10.91 21.75
CA ALA A 52 -7.37 -10.45 20.43
C ALA A 52 -6.24 -11.31 19.85
N ALA A 53 -5.24 -11.66 20.66
CA ALA A 53 -4.13 -12.51 20.24
C ALA A 53 -4.57 -13.92 19.85
N VAL A 54 -5.48 -14.54 20.62
CA VAL A 54 -6.02 -15.88 20.33
C VAL A 54 -6.78 -15.88 19.01
N LEU A 55 -7.61 -14.87 18.77
CA LEU A 55 -8.36 -14.74 17.50
C LEU A 55 -7.44 -14.43 16.32
N ALA A 56 -6.40 -13.62 16.54
CA ALA A 56 -5.46 -13.22 15.51
C ALA A 56 -4.47 -14.33 15.13
N LEU A 57 -4.07 -15.18 16.09
CA LEU A 57 -3.02 -16.18 15.91
C LEU A 57 -3.23 -17.08 14.68
N PRO A 58 -4.37 -17.75 14.47
CA PRO A 58 -4.56 -18.61 13.29
C PRO A 58 -4.44 -17.83 11.97
N GLN A 59 -4.92 -16.59 11.94
CA GLN A 59 -4.83 -15.73 10.76
C GLN A 59 -3.38 -15.33 10.45
N VAL A 60 -2.63 -14.89 11.48
CA VAL A 60 -1.23 -14.49 11.33
C VAL A 60 -0.37 -15.69 10.96
N VAL A 61 -0.58 -16.86 11.60
CA VAL A 61 0.13 -18.09 11.26
C VAL A 61 -0.13 -18.48 9.80
N TRP A 62 -1.38 -18.42 9.37
CA TRP A 62 -1.73 -18.69 7.97
C TRP A 62 -1.03 -17.72 7.01
N GLN A 63 -1.05 -16.41 7.25
CA GLN A 63 -0.34 -15.41 6.43
C GLN A 63 1.14 -15.72 6.31
N GLN A 64 1.80 -15.99 7.44
CA GLN A 64 3.23 -16.26 7.42
C GLN A 64 3.56 -17.57 6.72
N SER A 65 2.70 -18.59 6.84
CA SER A 65 2.85 -19.84 6.09
C SER A 65 2.64 -19.67 4.59
N ALA A 66 1.68 -18.83 4.17
CA ALA A 66 1.40 -18.53 2.77
C ALA A 66 2.53 -17.73 2.11
N ASN A 67 3.25 -16.92 2.89
CA ASN A 67 4.41 -16.14 2.43
C ASN A 67 5.72 -16.95 2.36
N GLY A 68 5.67 -18.28 2.50
CA GLY A 68 6.79 -19.20 2.76
C GLY A 68 7.95 -19.26 1.74
N GLN A 69 8.00 -18.36 0.75
CA GLN A 69 9.07 -18.28 -0.26
C GLN A 69 9.68 -16.87 -0.43
N GLY A 70 9.40 -15.91 0.47
CA GLY A 70 10.28 -14.73 0.63
C GLY A 70 9.75 -13.35 0.23
N THR A 71 8.44 -13.18 0.06
CA THR A 71 7.83 -11.84 -0.12
C THR A 71 7.26 -11.28 1.19
N GLY A 72 7.44 -11.98 2.32
CA GLY A 72 7.03 -11.52 3.64
C GLY A 72 7.85 -10.33 4.17
N GLY A 73 7.52 -9.90 5.38
CA GLY A 73 8.25 -8.84 6.05
C GLY A 73 9.72 -9.19 6.31
N ARG A 74 10.59 -8.17 6.30
CA ARG A 74 12.04 -8.33 6.47
C ARG A 74 12.63 -7.19 7.30
N PHE A 75 13.75 -7.47 7.98
CA PHE A 75 14.53 -6.41 8.60
C PHE A 75 15.11 -5.48 7.53
N ARG A 76 14.86 -4.19 7.70
CA ARG A 76 15.33 -3.14 6.81
C ARG A 76 15.50 -1.87 7.62
N LEU A 77 16.73 -1.36 7.67
CA LEU A 77 17.00 -0.07 8.27
C LEU A 77 16.56 1.04 7.32
N PHE A 78 15.70 1.92 7.83
CA PHE A 78 15.07 3.05 7.16
C PHE A 78 14.31 2.64 5.89
N TRP A 79 12.98 2.60 5.97
CA TRP A 79 12.13 2.36 4.81
C TRP A 79 12.43 3.39 3.72
N GLN A 80 12.59 2.97 2.46
CA GLN A 80 12.86 3.84 1.30
C GLN A 80 14.18 4.64 1.34
N TRP A 81 15.11 4.32 2.24
CA TRP A 81 16.40 5.00 2.26
C TRP A 81 17.22 4.63 1.02
N GLN A 82 17.60 5.65 0.26
CA GLN A 82 18.39 5.49 -0.96
C GLN A 82 19.90 5.51 -0.68
N GLU A 83 20.65 4.78 -1.50
CA GLU A 83 22.11 4.79 -1.43
C GLU A 83 22.65 6.21 -1.72
N GLY A 84 23.50 6.72 -0.83
CA GLY A 84 24.05 8.08 -0.91
C GLY A 84 23.18 9.18 -0.29
N GLU A 85 21.96 8.88 0.16
CA GLU A 85 21.12 9.86 0.86
C GLU A 85 21.59 10.07 2.31
N SER A 86 21.68 11.34 2.74
CA SER A 86 22.00 11.66 4.14
C SER A 86 20.81 11.40 5.07
N LEU A 87 21.08 11.08 6.35
CA LEU A 87 20.02 10.88 7.35
C LEU A 87 19.09 12.10 7.49
N LEU A 88 19.64 13.32 7.35
CA LEU A 88 18.85 14.54 7.40
C LEU A 88 17.95 14.69 6.16
N GLY A 89 18.49 14.38 4.97
CA GLY A 89 17.72 14.37 3.72
C GLY A 89 16.57 13.38 3.80
N TYR A 90 16.88 12.15 4.25
CA TYR A 90 15.90 11.11 4.53
C TYR A 90 14.79 11.58 5.47
N TRP A 91 15.17 12.16 6.62
CA TRP A 91 14.19 12.64 7.59
C TRP A 91 13.30 13.74 7.00
N TRP A 92 13.89 14.70 6.29
CA TRP A 92 13.17 15.81 5.72
C TRP A 92 12.20 15.38 4.62
N ALA A 93 12.61 14.43 3.78
CA ALA A 93 11.78 13.87 2.72
C ALA A 93 10.57 13.09 3.26
N ASN A 94 10.70 12.45 4.43
CA ASN A 94 9.68 11.53 4.94
C ASN A 94 8.83 12.09 6.09
N PHE A 95 9.40 12.91 6.98
CA PHE A 95 8.73 13.35 8.21
C PHE A 95 8.71 14.87 8.41
N GLY A 96 9.74 15.56 7.93
CA GLY A 96 9.86 17.02 8.03
C GLY A 96 9.73 17.56 9.46
N LEU A 97 9.13 18.74 9.60
CA LEU A 97 8.91 19.39 10.90
C LEU A 97 7.87 18.67 11.76
N LEU A 98 6.88 18.02 11.15
CA LEU A 98 5.88 17.26 11.90
C LEU A 98 6.55 16.10 12.66
N GLY A 99 7.49 15.39 12.02
CA GLY A 99 8.34 14.41 12.68
C GLY A 99 9.04 14.95 13.91
N LEU A 100 9.66 16.13 13.81
CA LEU A 100 10.39 16.72 14.94
C LEU A 100 9.42 17.12 16.06
N ALA A 101 8.25 17.66 15.70
CA ALA A 101 7.21 18.00 16.67
C ALA A 101 6.70 16.75 17.39
N LEU A 102 6.53 15.62 16.69
CA LEU A 102 6.17 14.33 17.30
C LEU A 102 7.18 13.88 18.35
N LEU A 103 8.47 13.99 18.04
CA LEU A 103 9.55 13.65 18.98
C LEU A 103 9.66 14.64 20.16
N ALA A 104 9.18 15.87 20.00
CA ALA A 104 9.19 16.88 21.06
C ALA A 104 8.08 16.68 22.10
N VAL A 105 6.91 16.15 21.72
CA VAL A 105 5.78 15.92 22.64
C VAL A 105 6.18 15.16 23.91
N PRO A 106 6.81 13.96 23.85
CA PRO A 106 7.06 13.19 25.06
C PRO A 106 8.14 13.82 25.94
N VAL A 107 9.03 14.63 25.36
CA VAL A 107 10.08 15.36 26.08
C VAL A 107 9.48 16.54 26.84
N VAL A 108 8.69 17.37 26.15
CA VAL A 108 8.11 18.59 26.74
C VAL A 108 6.98 18.26 27.72
N MET A 109 6.21 17.22 27.42
CA MET A 109 5.04 16.83 28.19
C MET A 109 5.28 15.59 29.07
N TRP A 110 6.53 15.27 29.41
CA TRP A 110 6.88 14.05 30.15
C TRP A 110 6.13 13.86 31.49
N ARG A 111 5.61 14.94 32.09
CA ARG A 111 4.80 14.93 33.32
C ARG A 111 3.30 14.72 33.06
N ASP A 112 2.83 14.94 31.84
CA ASP A 112 1.45 14.72 31.45
C ASP A 112 1.23 13.25 31.11
N ARG A 113 0.36 12.59 31.88
CA ARG A 113 0.04 11.17 31.71
C ARG A 113 -0.60 10.86 30.36
N ARG A 114 -1.22 11.85 29.71
CA ARG A 114 -1.86 11.68 28.40
C ARG A 114 -0.85 11.30 27.32
N VAL A 115 0.42 11.68 27.48
CA VAL A 115 1.51 11.32 26.55
C VAL A 115 1.69 9.81 26.41
N LEU A 116 1.33 9.01 27.43
CA LEU A 116 1.38 7.55 27.34
C LEU A 116 0.58 7.03 26.14
N TRP A 117 -0.51 7.70 25.78
CA TRP A 117 -1.37 7.33 24.65
C TRP A 117 -0.74 7.62 23.27
N MET A 118 0.39 8.34 23.23
CA MET A 118 1.20 8.50 22.03
C MET A 118 2.25 7.39 21.87
N ALA A 119 2.51 6.60 22.92
CA ALA A 119 3.53 5.55 22.90
C ALA A 119 3.35 4.54 21.75
N PRO A 120 2.13 4.08 21.39
CA PRO A 120 1.92 3.26 20.20
C PRO A 120 2.48 3.87 18.92
N MET A 121 2.31 5.18 18.73
CA MET A 121 2.76 5.87 17.52
C MET A 121 4.29 5.98 17.47
N LEU A 122 4.93 6.22 18.62
CA LEU A 122 6.39 6.22 18.71
C LEU A 122 6.99 4.83 18.49
N VAL A 123 6.35 3.80 19.04
CA VAL A 123 6.74 2.40 18.80
C VAL A 123 6.60 2.07 17.32
N LEU A 124 5.49 2.45 16.68
CA LEU A 124 5.29 2.25 15.24
C LEU A 124 6.33 2.99 14.41
N LEU A 125 6.59 4.25 14.73
CA LEU A 125 7.63 5.04 14.05
C LEU A 125 8.97 4.29 14.08
N VAL A 126 9.39 3.81 15.24
CA VAL A 126 10.66 3.06 15.37
C VAL A 126 10.60 1.74 14.61
N ILE A 127 9.52 0.96 14.74
CA ILE A 127 9.43 -0.34 14.08
C ILE A 127 9.43 -0.18 12.55
N THR A 128 8.75 0.82 12.00
CA THR A 128 8.78 1.11 10.55
C THR A 128 10.14 1.58 10.05
N GLN A 129 11.03 2.02 10.95
CA GLN A 129 12.43 2.32 10.61
C GLN A 129 13.35 1.11 10.64
N VAL A 130 12.94 -0.04 11.16
CA VAL A 130 13.83 -1.22 11.28
C VAL A 130 13.26 -2.48 10.65
N TYR A 131 11.98 -2.44 10.25
CA TYR A 131 11.27 -3.59 9.72
C TYR A 131 10.32 -3.16 8.60
N ALA A 132 10.41 -3.80 7.44
CA ALA A 132 9.45 -3.69 6.36
C ALA A 132 8.39 -4.79 6.55
N PHE A 133 7.11 -4.40 6.64
CA PHE A 133 6.02 -5.36 6.91
C PHE A 133 5.50 -6.08 5.67
N GLN A 134 5.77 -5.53 4.50
CA GLN A 134 5.33 -6.02 3.20
C GLN A 134 6.52 -6.09 2.24
N PRO A 135 6.41 -6.82 1.12
CA PRO A 135 7.53 -6.97 0.19
C PRO A 135 8.03 -5.66 -0.40
N PHE A 136 7.14 -4.67 -0.55
CA PHE A 136 7.51 -3.29 -0.88
C PHE A 136 7.75 -2.49 0.40
N GLU A 137 8.96 -1.93 0.54
CA GLU A 137 9.32 -1.10 1.69
C GLU A 137 8.44 0.16 1.79
N TYR A 138 7.93 0.64 0.65
CA TYR A 138 7.04 1.80 0.58
C TYR A 138 5.75 1.59 1.40
N ASP A 139 5.31 0.34 1.54
CA ASP A 139 4.07 0.02 2.24
C ASP A 139 4.11 0.31 3.75
N ASN A 140 5.31 0.50 4.34
CA ASN A 140 5.42 0.99 5.71
C ASN A 140 4.72 2.35 5.90
N LEU A 141 4.54 3.11 4.83
CA LEU A 141 3.75 4.34 4.83
C LEU A 141 2.34 4.16 5.40
N LYS A 142 1.72 2.98 5.24
CA LYS A 142 0.40 2.65 5.78
C LYS A 142 0.36 2.71 7.32
N LEU A 143 1.46 2.33 7.99
CA LEU A 143 1.60 2.49 9.44
C LEU A 143 2.01 3.91 9.81
N ILE A 144 2.89 4.53 9.02
CA ILE A 144 3.34 5.91 9.25
C ILE A 144 2.17 6.89 9.15
N TYR A 145 1.16 6.65 8.31
CA TYR A 145 -0.06 7.45 8.31
C TYR A 145 -0.77 7.47 9.67
N TRP A 146 -0.82 6.34 10.39
CA TRP A 146 -1.33 6.32 11.76
C TRP A 146 -0.46 7.16 12.70
N VAL A 147 0.87 7.04 12.57
CA VAL A 147 1.83 7.83 13.35
C VAL A 147 1.60 9.32 13.15
N LEU A 148 1.53 9.79 11.91
CA LEU A 148 1.34 11.19 11.57
C LEU A 148 -0.05 11.70 11.97
N LEU A 149 -1.10 10.92 11.75
CA LEU A 149 -2.48 11.29 12.07
C LEU A 149 -2.70 11.39 13.58
N VAL A 150 -2.48 10.29 14.31
CA VAL A 150 -2.72 10.24 15.76
C VAL A 150 -1.69 11.09 16.49
N GLY A 151 -0.43 11.01 16.08
CA GLY A 151 0.62 11.85 16.64
C GLY A 151 0.39 13.34 16.37
N GLY A 152 -0.19 13.70 15.22
CA GLY A 152 -0.62 15.06 14.90
C GLY A 152 -1.59 15.63 15.92
N PHE A 153 -2.50 14.83 16.47
CA PHE A 153 -3.37 15.26 17.58
C PHE A 153 -2.59 15.59 18.84
N PHE A 154 -1.54 14.83 19.16
CA PHE A 154 -0.67 15.13 20.31
C PHE A 154 0.19 16.36 20.09
N VAL A 155 0.67 16.59 18.87
CA VAL A 155 1.37 17.84 18.49
C VAL A 155 0.44 19.03 18.63
N ALA A 156 -0.81 18.93 18.16
CA ALA A 156 -1.82 19.96 18.33
C ALA A 156 -2.15 20.19 19.82
N TYR A 157 -2.25 19.12 20.61
CA TYR A 157 -2.46 19.21 22.05
C TYR A 157 -1.32 19.95 22.76
N LEU A 158 -0.05 19.63 22.42
CA LEU A 158 1.12 20.37 22.90
C LEU A 158 1.04 21.85 22.51
N ALA A 159 0.71 22.16 21.26
CA ALA A 159 0.59 23.53 20.77
C ALA A 159 -0.44 24.35 21.57
N VAL A 160 -1.61 23.75 21.83
CA VAL A 160 -2.67 24.37 22.66
C VAL A 160 -2.19 24.58 24.09
N GLU A 161 -1.51 23.60 24.69
CA GLU A 161 -1.01 23.69 26.05
C GLU A 161 0.06 24.79 26.20
N LEU A 162 0.94 24.94 25.20
CA LEU A 162 1.91 26.05 25.16
C LEU A 162 1.19 27.40 25.12
N VAL A 163 0.22 27.59 24.22
CA VAL A 163 -0.53 28.86 24.10
C VAL A 163 -1.32 29.17 25.37
N ARG A 164 -1.90 28.15 26.04
CA ARG A 164 -2.60 28.31 27.31
C ARG A 164 -1.70 28.78 28.44
N ARG A 165 -0.41 28.37 28.44
CA ARG A 165 0.57 28.85 29.42
C ARG A 165 0.93 30.31 29.20
N HIS A 166 1.06 30.72 27.94
CA HIS A 166 1.35 32.12 27.59
C HIS A 166 0.98 32.42 26.13
N LEU A 167 0.18 33.47 25.89
CA LEU A 167 -0.27 33.86 24.55
C LEU A 167 0.90 34.18 23.59
N GLY A 168 2.06 34.59 24.11
CA GLY A 168 3.26 34.81 23.31
C GLY A 168 3.74 33.58 22.53
N PHE A 169 3.37 32.36 22.95
CA PHE A 169 3.66 31.15 22.16
C PHE A 169 2.93 31.10 20.81
N LEU A 170 1.91 31.93 20.59
CA LEU A 170 1.29 32.07 19.26
C LEU A 170 2.30 32.48 18.18
N ALA A 171 3.30 33.30 18.54
CA ALA A 171 4.36 33.72 17.61
C ALA A 171 5.23 32.54 17.13
N LEU A 172 5.29 31.44 17.90
CA LEU A 172 5.97 30.20 17.51
C LEU A 172 5.00 29.20 16.84
N VAL A 173 3.83 29.01 17.43
CA VAL A 173 2.88 27.97 17.02
C VAL A 173 2.27 28.28 15.65
N LEU A 174 1.86 29.53 15.39
CA LEU A 174 1.18 29.88 14.13
C LEU A 174 2.07 29.63 12.90
N PRO A 175 3.33 30.10 12.84
CA PRO A 175 4.20 29.80 11.71
C PRO A 175 4.44 28.30 11.49
N LEU A 176 4.62 27.53 12.57
CA LEU A 176 4.85 26.09 12.48
C LEU A 176 3.63 25.33 11.95
N VAL A 177 2.43 25.70 12.41
CA VAL A 177 1.18 25.11 11.91
C VAL A 177 1.02 25.39 10.42
N VAL A 178 1.24 26.64 10.00
CA VAL A 178 1.20 27.01 8.57
C VAL A 178 2.21 26.17 7.78
N LEU A 179 3.45 26.09 8.24
CA LEU A 179 4.51 25.39 7.53
C LEU A 179 4.27 23.88 7.41
N VAL A 180 3.73 23.25 8.46
CA VAL A 180 3.35 21.82 8.44
C VAL A 180 2.11 21.58 7.57
N ALA A 181 1.20 22.55 7.45
CA ALA A 181 -0.01 22.42 6.63
C ALA A 181 0.25 22.59 5.12
N ILE A 182 1.32 23.28 4.72
CA ILE A 182 1.62 23.57 3.30
C ILE A 182 1.72 22.30 2.45
N PRO A 183 2.54 21.28 2.78
CA PRO A 183 2.69 20.10 1.93
C PRO A 183 1.35 19.36 1.72
N GLY A 184 0.56 19.18 2.78
CA GLY A 184 -0.75 18.56 2.69
C GLY A 184 -1.74 19.38 1.86
N SER A 185 -1.72 20.71 2.00
CA SER A 185 -2.57 21.61 1.20
C SER A 185 -2.20 21.57 -0.28
N LEU A 186 -0.90 21.54 -0.61
CA LEU A 186 -0.42 21.39 -1.99
C LEU A 186 -0.82 20.02 -2.57
N ALA A 187 -0.70 18.94 -1.80
CA ALA A 187 -1.13 17.61 -2.24
C ALA A 187 -2.63 17.57 -2.55
N ILE A 188 -3.47 18.09 -1.64
CA ILE A 188 -4.92 18.18 -1.87
C ILE A 188 -5.23 19.06 -3.09
N THR A 189 -4.53 20.19 -3.25
CA THR A 189 -4.74 21.09 -4.39
C THR A 189 -4.39 20.39 -5.71
N ARG A 190 -3.27 19.66 -5.74
CA ARG A 190 -2.89 18.82 -6.89
C ARG A 190 -3.99 17.81 -7.18
N ASP A 191 -4.48 17.09 -6.18
CA ASP A 191 -5.48 16.02 -6.37
C ASP A 191 -6.84 16.58 -6.82
N LEU A 192 -7.20 17.81 -6.42
CA LEU A 192 -8.40 18.50 -6.88
C LEU A 192 -8.26 19.10 -8.29
N THR A 193 -7.03 19.26 -8.78
CA THR A 193 -6.75 19.88 -10.09
C THR A 193 -6.22 18.89 -11.12
N THR A 194 -5.87 17.67 -10.71
CA THR A 194 -5.35 16.61 -11.57
C THR A 194 -6.45 15.58 -11.80
N GLU A 195 -6.88 15.42 -13.04
CA GLU A 195 -7.75 14.33 -13.43
C GLU A 195 -6.92 13.07 -13.70
N ALA A 196 -6.79 12.20 -12.70
CA ALA A 196 -6.25 10.86 -12.91
C ALA A 196 -7.39 9.95 -13.38
N GLN A 197 -7.48 9.72 -14.70
CA GLN A 197 -8.46 8.79 -15.27
C GLN A 197 -7.98 7.34 -15.10
N PHE A 198 -8.85 6.48 -14.57
CA PHE A 198 -8.56 5.04 -14.46
C PHE A 198 -8.60 4.34 -15.82
N ALA A 199 -9.54 4.77 -16.68
CA ALA A 199 -9.74 4.30 -18.04
C ALA A 199 -10.13 5.48 -18.93
N SER A 200 -9.50 5.57 -20.10
CA SER A 200 -9.83 6.49 -21.18
C SER A 200 -11.09 6.07 -21.95
N LEU A 201 -11.57 6.90 -22.88
CA LEU A 201 -12.65 6.50 -23.78
C LEU A 201 -12.24 5.32 -24.66
N ASP A 202 -10.99 5.29 -25.12
CA ASP A 202 -10.44 4.19 -25.92
C ASP A 202 -10.41 2.87 -25.14
N ASP A 203 -10.11 2.93 -23.84
CA ASP A 203 -10.15 1.78 -22.92
C ASP A 203 -11.57 1.23 -22.77
N ILE A 204 -12.56 2.12 -22.68
CA ILE A 204 -13.98 1.73 -22.58
C ILE A 204 -14.41 1.08 -23.90
N GLU A 205 -14.00 1.63 -25.04
CA GLU A 205 -14.38 1.13 -26.36
C GLU A 205 -13.88 -0.29 -26.63
N VAL A 206 -12.60 -0.57 -26.33
CA VAL A 206 -12.04 -1.93 -26.48
C VAL A 206 -12.69 -2.92 -25.51
N ALA A 207 -13.03 -2.47 -24.30
CA ALA A 207 -13.70 -3.31 -23.33
C ALA A 207 -15.15 -3.65 -23.74
N ASP A 208 -15.87 -2.68 -24.29
CA ASP A 208 -17.23 -2.89 -24.79
C ASP A 208 -17.23 -3.85 -26.00
N TRP A 209 -16.26 -3.69 -26.91
CA TRP A 209 -16.06 -4.63 -28.00
C TRP A 209 -15.78 -6.05 -27.49
N ALA A 210 -14.85 -6.20 -26.53
CA ALA A 210 -14.52 -7.50 -25.95
C ALA A 210 -15.73 -8.13 -25.26
N ARG A 211 -16.52 -7.34 -24.52
CA ARG A 211 -17.73 -7.82 -23.85
C ARG A 211 -18.77 -8.34 -24.83
N ALA A 212 -18.93 -7.67 -25.99
CA ALA A 212 -19.91 -8.01 -26.99
C ALA A 212 -19.49 -9.17 -27.91
N THR A 213 -18.19 -9.34 -28.14
CA THR A 213 -17.69 -10.16 -29.26
C THR A 213 -16.91 -11.39 -28.80
N THR A 214 -16.36 -11.41 -27.58
CA THR A 214 -15.57 -12.55 -27.09
C THR A 214 -16.31 -13.38 -26.04
N PRO A 215 -16.03 -14.69 -25.93
CA PRO A 215 -16.53 -15.53 -24.85
C PRO A 215 -16.18 -14.97 -23.45
N ALA A 216 -16.99 -15.30 -22.45
CA ALA A 216 -16.78 -14.80 -21.09
C ALA A 216 -15.50 -15.35 -20.44
N ASP A 217 -15.08 -16.53 -20.87
CA ASP A 217 -13.88 -17.26 -20.44
C ASP A 217 -12.66 -17.00 -21.33
N ALA A 218 -12.76 -16.11 -22.32
CA ALA A 218 -11.64 -15.78 -23.19
C ALA A 218 -10.41 -15.28 -22.43
N VAL A 219 -9.24 -15.71 -22.89
CA VAL A 219 -7.92 -15.43 -22.32
C VAL A 219 -7.15 -14.49 -23.25
N PHE A 220 -6.79 -13.31 -22.73
CA PHE A 220 -6.03 -12.31 -23.45
C PHE A 220 -4.56 -12.31 -23.03
N VAL A 221 -3.67 -12.08 -23.99
CA VAL A 221 -2.29 -11.69 -23.77
C VAL A 221 -2.22 -10.17 -23.86
N ALA A 222 -1.65 -9.53 -22.84
CA ALA A 222 -1.42 -8.10 -22.80
C ALA A 222 -0.18 -7.81 -21.92
N ALA A 223 0.39 -6.61 -22.08
CA ALA A 223 1.44 -6.12 -21.19
C ALA A 223 0.92 -5.89 -19.77
N ASP A 224 1.85 -5.92 -18.80
CA ASP A 224 1.51 -5.94 -17.38
C ASP A 224 1.05 -4.56 -16.85
N ARG A 225 -0.26 -4.29 -16.93
CA ARG A 225 -0.84 -3.05 -16.39
C ARG A 225 -1.87 -3.37 -15.31
N PRO A 226 -2.00 -2.52 -14.27
CA PRO A 226 -3.05 -2.69 -13.27
C PRO A 226 -4.46 -2.43 -13.84
N ASN A 227 -4.55 -1.73 -14.97
CA ASN A 227 -5.80 -1.27 -15.58
C ASN A 227 -6.02 -1.78 -17.01
N VAL A 228 -5.50 -2.96 -17.39
CA VAL A 228 -5.76 -3.55 -18.73
C VAL A 228 -7.28 -3.63 -18.98
N PRO A 229 -7.82 -2.93 -20.00
CA PRO A 229 -9.26 -2.67 -20.10
C PRO A 229 -10.11 -3.92 -20.30
N VAL A 230 -9.63 -4.88 -21.09
CA VAL A 230 -10.36 -6.15 -21.30
C VAL A 230 -10.51 -6.96 -20.01
N ALA A 231 -9.56 -6.82 -19.07
CA ALA A 231 -9.64 -7.49 -17.78
C ALA A 231 -10.49 -6.70 -16.78
N THR A 232 -10.22 -5.40 -16.65
CA THR A 232 -10.84 -4.56 -15.61
C THR A 232 -12.26 -4.13 -15.92
N LEU A 233 -12.60 -3.93 -17.20
CA LEU A 233 -13.90 -3.41 -17.63
C LEU A 233 -14.75 -4.47 -18.36
N ALA A 234 -14.12 -5.40 -19.10
CA ALA A 234 -14.84 -6.47 -19.80
C ALA A 234 -14.88 -7.81 -19.05
N GLY A 235 -14.05 -7.97 -18.01
CA GLY A 235 -14.00 -9.18 -17.18
C GLY A 235 -13.37 -10.39 -17.86
N ARG A 236 -12.43 -10.18 -18.79
CA ARG A 236 -11.68 -11.25 -19.48
C ARG A 236 -10.40 -11.62 -18.71
N SER A 237 -9.98 -12.87 -18.86
CA SER A 237 -8.77 -13.36 -18.18
C SER A 237 -7.51 -12.84 -18.88
N LEU A 238 -6.41 -12.71 -18.12
CA LEU A 238 -5.10 -12.36 -18.66
C LEU A 238 -4.10 -13.49 -18.45
N VAL A 239 -3.23 -13.72 -19.43
CA VAL A 239 -2.04 -14.56 -19.27
C VAL A 239 -1.13 -13.97 -18.19
N LEU A 240 -0.93 -12.66 -18.19
CA LEU A 240 -0.12 -11.95 -17.21
C LEU A 240 -0.89 -10.75 -16.63
N GLY A 241 -1.21 -10.83 -15.35
CA GLY A 241 -1.66 -9.65 -14.58
C GLY A 241 -0.48 -8.75 -14.20
N TYR A 242 -0.77 -7.58 -13.62
CA TYR A 242 0.27 -6.65 -13.16
C TYR A 242 1.31 -7.33 -12.27
N ARG A 243 2.59 -7.32 -12.68
CA ARG A 243 3.67 -8.08 -12.00
C ARG A 243 3.85 -7.64 -10.56
N GLY A 244 3.60 -6.36 -10.24
CA GLY A 244 3.68 -5.87 -8.85
C GLY A 244 2.71 -6.59 -7.90
N TRP A 245 1.52 -6.98 -8.37
CA TRP A 245 0.59 -7.78 -7.57
C TRP A 245 1.02 -9.24 -7.50
N LEU A 246 1.48 -9.82 -8.60
CA LEU A 246 1.98 -11.19 -8.61
C LEU A 246 3.18 -11.35 -7.67
N TYR A 247 4.09 -10.37 -7.66
CA TYR A 247 5.19 -10.27 -6.71
C TYR A 247 4.70 -10.18 -5.26
N ASN A 248 3.70 -9.34 -4.96
CA ASN A 248 3.16 -9.24 -3.59
C ASN A 248 2.64 -10.58 -3.05
N PHE A 249 1.99 -11.36 -3.90
CA PHE A 249 1.42 -12.66 -3.53
C PHE A 249 2.38 -13.84 -3.77
N ASN A 250 3.64 -13.56 -4.12
CA ASN A 250 4.63 -14.59 -4.42
C ASN A 250 4.15 -15.59 -5.50
N ILE A 251 3.45 -15.09 -6.51
CA ILE A 251 3.00 -15.88 -7.65
C ILE A 251 4.12 -15.85 -8.68
N ALA A 252 4.68 -17.01 -9.04
CA ALA A 252 5.68 -17.10 -10.09
C ALA A 252 5.07 -16.67 -11.44
N TYR A 253 5.72 -15.72 -12.11
CA TYR A 253 5.22 -15.13 -13.35
C TYR A 253 6.22 -15.13 -14.52
N GLY A 254 7.40 -15.73 -14.36
CA GLY A 254 8.45 -15.73 -15.40
C GLY A 254 8.00 -16.37 -16.73
N GLU A 255 7.29 -17.49 -16.68
CA GLU A 255 6.75 -18.13 -17.90
C GLU A 255 5.65 -17.28 -18.55
N ARG A 256 4.83 -16.59 -17.75
CA ARG A 256 3.77 -15.68 -18.24
C ARG A 256 4.38 -14.47 -18.93
N GLU A 257 5.46 -13.92 -18.37
CA GLU A 257 6.23 -12.83 -18.94
C GLU A 257 6.89 -13.23 -20.27
N ALA A 258 7.49 -14.43 -20.33
CA ALA A 258 8.03 -14.98 -21.56
C ALA A 258 6.94 -15.21 -22.63
N ALA A 259 5.75 -15.67 -22.24
CA ALA A 259 4.61 -15.83 -23.15
C ALA A 259 4.15 -14.48 -23.74
N VAL A 260 4.06 -13.42 -22.93
CA VAL A 260 3.73 -12.07 -23.41
C VAL A 260 4.79 -11.57 -24.40
N GLN A 261 6.07 -11.73 -24.10
CA GLN A 261 7.16 -11.34 -25.01
C GLN A 261 7.16 -12.16 -26.31
N ALA A 262 6.81 -13.45 -26.25
CA ALA A 262 6.67 -14.27 -27.45
C ALA A 262 5.52 -13.80 -28.33
N ALA A 263 4.36 -13.50 -27.74
CA ALA A 263 3.22 -12.95 -28.47
C ALA A 263 3.53 -11.58 -29.08
N PHE A 264 4.15 -10.67 -28.33
CA PHE A 264 4.47 -9.32 -28.82
C PHE A 264 5.51 -9.33 -29.95
N ALA A 265 6.37 -10.35 -29.99
CA ALA A 265 7.30 -10.59 -31.09
C ALA A 265 6.69 -11.40 -32.26
N GLY A 266 5.37 -11.63 -32.26
CA GLY A 266 4.65 -12.36 -33.31
C GLY A 266 4.95 -13.87 -33.37
N ARG A 267 5.52 -14.46 -32.31
CA ARG A 267 5.84 -15.88 -32.22
C ARG A 267 4.69 -16.68 -31.62
N PHE A 268 3.58 -16.80 -32.34
CA PHE A 268 2.36 -17.45 -31.83
C PHE A 268 2.47 -18.97 -31.66
N ASP A 269 3.38 -19.61 -32.38
CA ASP A 269 3.70 -21.03 -32.25
C ASP A 269 4.66 -21.35 -31.07
N ASP A 270 5.10 -20.34 -30.32
CA ASP A 270 6.01 -20.54 -29.18
C ASP A 270 5.35 -21.45 -28.12
N PRO A 271 5.98 -22.58 -27.75
CA PRO A 271 5.39 -23.51 -26.78
C PRO A 271 5.05 -22.87 -25.44
N VAL A 272 5.80 -21.84 -25.03
CA VAL A 272 5.56 -21.14 -23.76
C VAL A 272 4.25 -20.36 -23.82
N LEU A 273 3.94 -19.74 -24.96
CA LEU A 273 2.67 -19.05 -25.17
C LEU A 273 1.51 -20.04 -25.31
N ARG A 274 1.69 -21.11 -26.10
CA ARG A 274 0.67 -22.14 -26.32
C ARG A 274 0.25 -22.85 -25.03
N ALA A 275 1.13 -22.94 -24.03
CA ALA A 275 0.81 -23.51 -22.73
C ALA A 275 -0.29 -22.76 -21.95
N PHE A 276 -0.64 -21.53 -22.35
CA PHE A 276 -1.67 -20.72 -21.70
C PHE A 276 -3.01 -20.70 -22.44
N ASP A 277 -3.14 -21.38 -23.59
CA ASP A 277 -4.37 -21.42 -24.40
C ASP A 277 -5.00 -20.04 -24.61
N ALA A 278 -4.18 -19.05 -24.96
CA ALA A 278 -4.64 -17.67 -25.15
C ALA A 278 -5.36 -17.49 -26.49
N ASP A 279 -6.48 -16.78 -26.46
CA ASP A 279 -7.35 -16.55 -27.63
C ASP A 279 -6.98 -15.27 -28.38
N TYR A 280 -6.55 -14.24 -27.65
CA TYR A 280 -6.36 -12.90 -28.23
C TYR A 280 -5.08 -12.24 -27.73
N LEU A 281 -4.50 -11.39 -28.58
CA LEU A 281 -3.41 -10.49 -28.22
C LEU A 281 -3.91 -9.05 -28.24
N LEU A 282 -3.81 -8.34 -27.12
CA LEU A 282 -4.11 -6.92 -26.97
C LEU A 282 -2.81 -6.11 -26.87
N VAL A 283 -2.61 -5.17 -27.79
CA VAL A 283 -1.42 -4.32 -27.86
C VAL A 283 -1.83 -2.85 -27.79
N SER A 284 -1.16 -2.07 -26.94
CA SER A 284 -1.32 -0.62 -26.88
C SER A 284 -0.43 0.10 -27.92
N ALA A 285 -0.84 1.28 -28.38
CA ALA A 285 0.02 2.20 -29.12
C ALA A 285 1.20 2.73 -28.29
N TYR A 286 1.15 2.57 -26.96
CA TYR A 286 2.14 3.09 -26.00
C TYR A 286 2.75 1.95 -25.16
N GLU A 287 3.14 0.85 -25.82
CA GLU A 287 3.84 -0.24 -25.13
C GLU A 287 5.23 0.19 -24.64
N ASP A 288 5.58 -0.27 -23.43
CA ASP A 288 6.93 -0.09 -22.90
C ASP A 288 7.93 -0.85 -23.80
N PRO A 289 9.06 -0.24 -24.20
CA PRO A 289 10.08 -0.90 -25.03
C PRO A 289 10.57 -2.24 -24.47
N TYR A 290 10.47 -2.45 -23.15
CA TYR A 290 10.74 -3.71 -22.48
C TYR A 290 10.03 -4.92 -23.13
N TRP A 291 8.80 -4.72 -23.62
CA TRP A 291 7.98 -5.80 -24.16
C TRP A 291 8.35 -6.20 -25.60
N GLY A 292 9.17 -5.40 -26.30
CA GLY A 292 9.72 -5.76 -27.59
C GLY A 292 8.67 -6.06 -28.67
N VAL A 293 7.66 -5.19 -28.80
CA VAL A 293 6.63 -5.31 -29.85
C VAL A 293 7.26 -5.28 -31.24
N ASP A 294 7.09 -6.36 -32.00
CA ASP A 294 7.49 -6.45 -33.40
C ASP A 294 6.28 -6.15 -34.31
N GLU A 295 6.05 -4.87 -34.57
CA GLU A 295 4.94 -4.41 -35.43
C GLU A 295 4.98 -5.02 -36.84
N ALA A 296 6.17 -5.34 -37.37
CA ALA A 296 6.30 -5.94 -38.69
C ALA A 296 5.87 -7.41 -38.69
N ALA A 297 6.22 -8.17 -37.65
CA ALA A 297 5.74 -9.52 -37.46
C ALA A 297 4.22 -9.54 -37.20
N LEU A 298 3.71 -8.63 -36.36
CA LEU A 298 2.29 -8.55 -36.03
C LEU A 298 1.41 -8.15 -37.22
N ALA A 299 1.95 -7.38 -38.18
CA ALA A 299 1.23 -7.01 -39.40
C ALA A 299 0.84 -8.21 -40.29
N ALA A 300 1.42 -9.39 -40.07
CA ALA A 300 1.04 -10.62 -40.78
C ALA A 300 -0.24 -11.28 -40.25
N TYR A 301 -0.76 -10.83 -39.10
CA TYR A 301 -1.91 -11.44 -38.42
C TYR A 301 -3.17 -10.57 -38.50
N PRO A 302 -4.37 -11.18 -38.47
CA PRO A 302 -5.62 -10.44 -38.59
C PRO A 302 -5.88 -9.60 -37.34
N VAL A 303 -6.15 -8.31 -37.56
CA VAL A 303 -6.66 -7.40 -36.53
C VAL A 303 -8.18 -7.55 -36.47
N LEU A 304 -8.70 -7.98 -35.33
CA LEU A 304 -10.13 -8.16 -35.10
C LEU A 304 -10.81 -6.83 -34.76
N TRP A 305 -10.08 -5.95 -34.07
CA TRP A 305 -10.57 -4.64 -33.66
C TRP A 305 -9.41 -3.70 -33.35
N SER A 306 -9.61 -2.40 -33.57
CA SER A 306 -8.65 -1.37 -33.20
C SER A 306 -9.28 0.00 -33.03
N ASN A 307 -8.67 0.82 -32.19
CA ASN A 307 -8.84 2.27 -32.15
C ASN A 307 -7.47 2.97 -32.05
N ASP A 308 -7.45 4.25 -31.66
CA ASP A 308 -6.23 5.05 -31.61
C ASP A 308 -5.21 4.51 -30.58
N THR A 309 -5.68 3.90 -29.49
CA THR A 309 -4.83 3.37 -28.42
C THR A 309 -4.61 1.86 -28.48
N TRP A 310 -5.56 1.07 -28.97
CA TRP A 310 -5.55 -0.39 -28.80
C TRP A 310 -5.71 -1.14 -30.12
N ARG A 311 -5.04 -2.29 -30.24
CA ARG A 311 -5.23 -3.26 -31.32
C ARG A 311 -5.42 -4.65 -30.73
N VAL A 312 -6.42 -5.38 -31.24
CA VAL A 312 -6.69 -6.76 -30.86
C VAL A 312 -6.42 -7.67 -32.05
N TYR A 313 -5.54 -8.64 -31.86
CA TYR A 313 -5.20 -9.68 -32.83
C TYR A 313 -5.81 -11.02 -32.41
N ASP A 314 -6.18 -11.82 -33.40
CA ASP A 314 -6.59 -13.22 -33.22
C ASP A 314 -5.33 -14.09 -33.04
N LEU A 315 -5.30 -14.93 -32.00
CA LEU A 315 -4.25 -15.92 -31.83
C LEU A 315 -4.67 -17.25 -32.49
N PRO A 316 -3.80 -17.88 -33.30
CA PRO A 316 -4.11 -19.08 -34.08
C PRO A 316 -4.14 -20.40 -33.26
#